data_AF-A0ABD0U7K7-F1
#
_entry.id   AF-A0ABD0U7K7-F1
#
_cell.length_a   1.000
_cell.length_b   1.000
_cell.length_c   1.000
_cell.angle_alpha   90.00
_cell.angle_beta   90.00
_cell.angle_gamma   90.00
#
_symmetry.space_group_name_H-M   'P 1'
#
loop_
_entity.id
_entity.type
_entity.pdbx_description
1 polymer ?
#
loop_
_entity_poly.entity_id
_entity_poly.type
_entity_poly.pdbx_seq_one_letter_code
_entity_poly.pdbx_strand_id
1 'polypeptide(L)'
;MAPLRPSNSLSLLLSLLALLSVRPSSSSLPPQMDSFRSVPQELHHRTDLLAPILSNLGFHELAMAVPALYSPVLSSWYGPITLFALSDDSIRSCPSFSAPRLLREHLAPGLFSSVYLSKLTFGTKLETSSPGRCLTITSTSAVSKSNNSVGSNDPDHDPSGIKIFVDGIEITQPDLFNDGQIVIHGIQGCVAPLSPASCGQESFPSDFSPEIDAVNDDPNRQSTAIMGLMLRDAILRLQEEGYNILALAMRVKYPELAGLNNMTVFALNDHSIFTGGHAYLTDVRFHVVPNRILMRSDLMSLRQGTVLSTLVQGQHLVLTQTGAGLSSGSLRINYVPIKELDVVCNAKIVVHSLYLPLPHLYLADIASAAILGTPEGGGVLDHGSSKTRPASAAEFETCGDPNAVDTSECPLIPVAAPTSWTGIDFDEGI
;
A
#
# COMPACT_ATOMS: atom_id res chain seq x y z
N MET A 1 39.34 50.03 41.60
CA MET A 1 40.36 50.62 40.70
C MET A 1 39.65 51.12 39.46
N ALA A 2 39.51 52.44 39.37
CA ALA A 2 39.00 53.13 38.18
C ALA A 2 40.20 53.49 37.25
N PRO A 3 40.02 54.31 36.19
CA PRO A 3 39.97 53.96 34.76
C PRO A 3 41.22 54.50 34.00
N LEU A 4 41.25 54.51 32.66
CA LEU A 4 41.78 55.59 31.80
C LEU A 4 41.83 55.23 30.29
N ARG A 5 41.06 55.99 29.49
CA ARG A 5 41.34 56.40 28.09
C ARG A 5 42.54 57.40 28.09
N PRO A 6 42.94 58.08 26.98
CA PRO A 6 43.05 57.78 25.54
C PRO A 6 44.46 58.18 24.97
N SER A 7 44.72 58.06 23.65
CA SER A 7 45.50 59.09 22.94
C SER A 7 45.25 59.08 21.42
N ASN A 8 45.04 60.28 20.89
CA ASN A 8 44.94 60.66 19.48
C ASN A 8 46.28 61.31 19.06
N SER A 9 46.67 61.17 17.78
CA SER A 9 47.41 62.18 16.99
C SER A 9 47.33 61.77 15.51
N LEU A 10 46.48 62.34 14.65
CA LEU A 10 46.48 63.65 13.97
C LEU A 10 47.75 63.98 13.16
N SER A 11 47.51 64.35 11.89
CA SER A 11 48.33 65.14 10.91
C SER A 11 48.44 64.39 9.57
N LEU A 12 48.16 64.92 8.36
CA LEU A 12 47.60 66.16 7.78
C LEU A 12 47.37 65.78 6.28
N LEU A 13 46.17 65.92 5.69
CA LEU A 13 45.63 67.08 4.93
C LEU A 13 46.32 67.36 3.57
N LEU A 14 45.58 67.22 2.45
CA LEU A 14 45.30 68.20 1.35
C LEU A 14 44.88 67.47 0.05
N SER A 15 43.61 67.58 -0.37
CA SER A 15 43.07 68.45 -1.47
C SER A 15 43.28 67.86 -2.88
N LEU A 16 42.38 67.89 -3.87
CA LEU A 16 41.31 68.83 -4.20
C LEU A 16 40.41 68.19 -5.30
N LEU A 17 39.10 68.47 -5.28
CA LEU A 17 38.17 68.22 -6.38
C LEU A 17 38.45 69.13 -7.59
N ALA A 18 38.25 68.65 -8.82
CA ALA A 18 37.60 69.40 -9.89
C ALA A 18 37.13 68.50 -11.05
N LEU A 19 35.91 68.78 -11.49
CA LEU A 19 35.15 68.19 -12.58
C LEU A 19 35.80 68.38 -13.96
N LEU A 20 35.55 67.45 -14.88
CA LEU A 20 35.22 67.75 -16.29
C LEU A 20 34.54 66.56 -16.97
N SER A 21 33.28 66.77 -17.35
CA SER A 21 32.51 65.99 -18.33
C SER A 21 33.04 66.31 -19.73
N VAL A 22 33.20 65.30 -20.61
CA VAL A 22 32.96 65.33 -22.08
C VAL A 22 33.14 63.89 -22.65
N ARG A 23 32.06 63.34 -23.24
CA ARG A 23 32.02 62.21 -24.22
C ARG A 23 32.44 62.73 -25.62
N PRO A 24 32.56 61.92 -26.69
CA PRO A 24 32.78 60.47 -26.85
C PRO A 24 33.97 60.18 -27.80
N SER A 25 34.40 58.91 -27.92
CA SER A 25 35.07 58.44 -29.13
C SER A 25 34.78 56.97 -29.34
N SER A 26 34.07 56.72 -30.43
CA SER A 26 33.76 55.43 -31.01
C SER A 26 35.03 54.70 -31.43
N SER A 27 35.27 53.52 -30.84
CA SER A 27 36.11 52.50 -31.45
C SER A 27 35.35 51.17 -31.37
N SER A 28 34.87 50.75 -32.54
CA SER A 28 34.25 49.48 -32.83
C SER A 28 35.14 48.31 -32.41
N LEU A 29 34.63 47.48 -31.52
CA LEU A 29 35.10 46.11 -31.25
C LEU A 29 33.91 45.16 -31.51
N PRO A 30 34.16 43.94 -32.01
CA PRO A 30 33.13 43.07 -32.57
C PRO A 30 32.14 42.62 -31.49
N PRO A 31 30.89 42.28 -31.85
CA PRO A 31 29.95 41.75 -30.87
C PRO A 31 30.46 40.39 -30.40
N GLN A 32 30.90 40.32 -29.15
CA GLN A 32 30.89 39.06 -28.44
C GLN A 32 29.43 38.66 -28.27
N MET A 33 29.13 37.50 -28.81
CA MET A 33 27.85 36.83 -28.76
C MET A 33 27.64 36.37 -27.32
N ASP A 34 27.06 37.25 -26.50
CA ASP A 34 26.52 36.92 -25.18
C ASP A 34 25.29 36.02 -25.38
N SER A 35 25.53 34.71 -25.45
CA SER A 35 24.49 33.71 -25.32
C SER A 35 24.12 33.59 -23.83
N PHE A 36 23.39 34.60 -23.32
CA PHE A 36 22.71 34.49 -22.03
C PHE A 36 21.52 33.53 -22.17
N ARG A 37 21.83 32.25 -22.00
CA ARG A 37 21.04 31.21 -21.32
C ARG A 37 19.61 31.61 -20.91
N SER A 38 18.66 31.50 -21.83
CA SER A 38 17.21 31.49 -21.54
C SER A 38 16.72 30.08 -21.19
N VAL A 39 17.17 29.54 -20.05
CA VAL A 39 16.90 28.14 -19.66
C VAL A 39 15.92 27.96 -18.46
N PRO A 40 15.59 28.97 -17.63
CA PRO A 40 14.58 28.77 -16.57
C PRO A 40 13.10 28.76 -17.01
N GLN A 41 12.77 29.25 -18.22
CA GLN A 41 11.37 29.52 -18.61
C GLN A 41 10.62 28.31 -19.19
N GLU A 42 11.26 27.45 -20.00
CA GLU A 42 10.55 26.34 -20.66
C GLU A 42 10.08 25.26 -19.68
N LEU A 43 10.82 25.02 -18.60
CA LEU A 43 10.44 24.05 -17.58
C LEU A 43 9.23 24.51 -16.74
N HIS A 44 9.19 25.80 -16.39
CA HIS A 44 8.04 26.41 -15.72
C HIS A 44 6.81 26.25 -16.60
N HIS A 45 6.89 26.63 -17.88
CA HIS A 45 5.79 26.48 -18.82
C HIS A 45 5.28 25.04 -18.97
N ARG A 46 6.15 24.02 -18.89
CA ARG A 46 5.72 22.62 -18.98
C ARG A 46 4.96 22.13 -17.75
N THR A 47 5.40 22.51 -16.56
CA THR A 47 4.67 22.19 -15.32
C THR A 47 3.38 23.01 -15.21
N ASP A 48 3.39 24.24 -15.75
CA ASP A 48 2.20 25.10 -15.84
C ASP A 48 1.11 24.48 -16.75
N LEU A 49 1.49 23.71 -17.77
CA LEU A 49 0.56 23.01 -18.65
C LEU A 49 0.06 21.67 -18.07
N LEU A 50 0.82 21.02 -17.18
CA LEU A 50 0.46 19.71 -16.64
C LEU A 50 -0.81 19.78 -15.78
N ALA A 51 -0.94 20.79 -14.92
CA ALA A 51 -2.12 20.97 -14.08
C ALA A 51 -3.44 21.12 -14.88
N PRO A 52 -3.55 22.04 -15.87
CA PRO A 52 -4.77 22.16 -16.66
C PRO A 52 -5.05 20.92 -17.52
N ILE A 53 -4.02 20.24 -18.05
CA ILE A 53 -4.21 18.96 -18.77
C ILE A 53 -4.84 17.93 -17.82
N LEU A 54 -4.27 17.73 -16.64
CA LEU A 54 -4.78 16.76 -15.66
C LEU A 54 -6.19 17.07 -15.21
N SER A 55 -6.50 18.35 -14.93
CA SER A 55 -7.86 18.76 -14.57
C SER A 55 -8.86 18.48 -15.69
N ASN A 56 -8.50 18.73 -16.96
CA ASN A 56 -9.39 18.47 -18.09
C ASN A 56 -9.59 16.97 -18.35
N LEU A 57 -8.61 16.14 -18.00
CA LEU A 57 -8.70 14.68 -18.07
C LEU A 57 -9.42 14.06 -16.86
N GLY A 58 -9.77 14.86 -15.85
CA GLY A 58 -10.51 14.41 -14.67
C GLY A 58 -9.65 13.94 -13.49
N PHE A 59 -8.34 14.20 -13.49
CA PHE A 59 -7.42 13.90 -12.39
C PHE A 59 -7.20 15.13 -11.50
N HIS A 60 -8.24 15.56 -10.79
CA HIS A 60 -8.22 16.83 -10.05
C HIS A 60 -7.29 16.77 -8.83
N GLU A 61 -7.21 15.63 -8.13
CA GLU A 61 -6.33 15.48 -6.96
C GLU A 61 -4.85 15.61 -7.36
N LEU A 62 -4.47 15.01 -8.50
CA LEU A 62 -3.12 15.13 -9.05
C LEU A 62 -2.87 16.53 -9.61
N ALA A 63 -3.84 17.15 -10.29
CA ALA A 63 -3.73 18.52 -10.81
C ALA A 63 -3.42 19.52 -9.68
N MET A 64 -4.10 19.40 -8.54
CA MET A 64 -3.86 20.23 -7.35
C MET A 64 -2.48 19.98 -6.71
N ALA A 65 -1.89 18.81 -6.93
CA ALA A 65 -0.58 18.44 -6.43
C ALA A 65 0.59 18.86 -7.34
N VAL A 66 0.34 19.29 -8.58
CA VAL A 66 1.37 19.73 -9.54
C VAL A 66 2.30 20.83 -8.99
N PRO A 67 1.83 21.84 -8.23
CA PRO A 67 2.74 22.82 -7.62
C PRO A 67 3.75 22.20 -6.64
N ALA A 68 3.52 20.98 -6.14
CA ALA A 68 4.48 20.27 -5.32
C ALA A 68 5.56 19.54 -6.15
N LEU A 69 5.47 19.50 -7.49
CA LEU A 69 6.49 18.91 -8.34
C LEU A 69 7.76 19.76 -8.46
N TYR A 70 7.72 21.05 -8.10
CA TYR A 70 8.90 21.91 -8.10
C TYR A 70 9.94 21.38 -7.08
N SER A 71 10.88 20.60 -7.61
CA SER A 71 11.97 19.94 -6.90
C SER A 71 13.23 20.04 -7.77
N PRO A 72 14.44 20.15 -7.18
CA PRO A 72 15.72 20.28 -7.90
C PRO A 72 15.92 19.23 -9.02
N VAL A 73 15.31 18.06 -8.91
CA VAL A 73 15.42 16.94 -9.87
C VAL A 73 14.73 17.25 -11.20
N LEU A 74 13.46 17.70 -11.20
CA LEU A 74 12.77 18.08 -12.45
C LEU A 74 13.39 19.33 -13.08
N SER A 75 14.05 20.18 -12.29
CA SER A 75 14.83 21.31 -12.81
C SER A 75 16.12 20.96 -13.53
N SER A 76 16.55 19.70 -13.47
CA SER A 76 17.70 19.21 -14.23
C SER A 76 17.31 18.45 -15.50
N TRP A 77 16.05 18.01 -15.62
CA TRP A 77 15.57 17.20 -16.75
C TRP A 77 14.83 18.02 -17.81
N TYR A 78 15.41 18.08 -19.00
CA TYR A 78 14.88 18.82 -20.15
C TYR A 78 14.22 17.92 -21.20
N GLY A 79 14.18 16.60 -20.98
CA GLY A 79 13.57 15.64 -21.90
C GLY A 79 12.06 15.44 -21.68
N PRO A 80 11.41 14.59 -22.48
CA PRO A 80 10.00 14.25 -22.30
C PRO A 80 9.72 13.62 -20.93
N ILE A 81 8.46 13.67 -20.50
CA ILE A 81 7.99 13.06 -19.25
C ILE A 81 6.79 12.15 -19.51
N THR A 82 6.68 11.08 -18.73
CA THR A 82 5.49 10.23 -18.72
C THR A 82 4.92 10.19 -17.31
N LEU A 83 3.62 10.36 -17.19
CA LEU A 83 2.89 10.27 -15.93
C LEU A 83 1.92 9.10 -15.98
N PHE A 84 1.99 8.25 -14.97
CA PHE A 84 0.99 7.21 -14.70
C PHE A 84 -0.03 7.77 -13.70
N ALA A 85 -1.08 8.40 -14.22
CA ALA A 85 -2.05 9.17 -13.45
C ALA A 85 -3.07 8.24 -12.75
N LEU A 86 -3.06 8.24 -11.42
CA LEU A 86 -4.10 7.60 -10.61
C LEU A 86 -5.40 8.39 -10.70
N SER A 87 -6.52 7.69 -10.78
CA SER A 87 -7.85 8.31 -10.67
C SER A 87 -8.10 8.92 -9.29
N ASP A 88 -8.92 9.98 -9.25
CA ASP A 88 -9.30 10.66 -8.00
C ASP A 88 -9.94 9.70 -6.99
N ASP A 89 -10.73 8.72 -7.46
CA ASP A 89 -11.31 7.67 -6.60
C ASP A 89 -10.26 6.78 -5.96
N SER A 90 -9.18 6.46 -6.68
CA SER A 90 -8.08 5.64 -6.19
C SER A 90 -7.26 6.37 -5.12
N ILE A 91 -7.12 7.69 -5.24
CA ILE A 91 -6.42 8.52 -4.24
C ILE A 91 -7.28 8.65 -2.98
N ARG A 92 -8.60 8.83 -3.12
CA ARG A 92 -9.52 8.96 -1.99
C ARG A 92 -9.76 7.66 -1.23
N SER A 93 -9.70 6.50 -1.90
CA SER A 93 -9.91 5.21 -1.25
C SER A 93 -8.80 4.86 -0.25
N CYS A 94 -7.60 5.42 -0.43
CA CYS A 94 -6.42 5.10 0.36
C CYS A 94 -5.83 6.40 1.00
N PRO A 95 -6.37 6.87 2.14
CA PRO A 95 -6.00 8.15 2.77
C PRO A 95 -4.58 8.19 3.36
N SER A 96 -3.87 7.06 3.41
CA SER A 96 -2.43 7.02 3.73
C SER A 96 -1.57 7.63 2.63
N PHE A 97 -2.13 7.96 1.46
CA PHE A 97 -1.38 8.44 0.31
C PHE A 97 -1.43 9.96 0.19
N SER A 98 -0.26 10.56 -0.01
CA SER A 98 -0.14 11.98 -0.32
C SER A 98 -0.12 12.17 -1.83
N ALA A 99 -1.11 12.89 -2.40
CA ALA A 99 -1.16 13.18 -3.84
C ALA A 99 0.16 13.80 -4.37
N PRO A 100 0.81 14.77 -3.69
CA PRO A 100 2.16 15.23 -4.04
C PRO A 100 3.23 14.14 -4.14
N ARG A 101 3.21 13.18 -3.20
CA ARG A 101 4.19 12.08 -3.17
C ARG A 101 3.91 11.10 -4.31
N LEU A 102 2.66 10.69 -4.47
CA LEU A 102 2.23 9.80 -5.55
C LEU A 102 2.56 10.40 -6.92
N LEU A 103 2.30 11.69 -7.11
CA LEU A 103 2.60 12.39 -8.36
C LEU A 103 4.10 12.34 -8.69
N ARG A 104 4.99 12.49 -7.70
CA ARG A 104 6.45 12.38 -7.92
C ARG A 104 6.90 10.94 -8.19
N GLU A 105 6.32 9.97 -7.48
CA GLU A 105 6.66 8.55 -7.61
C GLU A 105 6.05 7.89 -8.85
N HIS A 106 5.05 8.50 -9.49
CA HIS A 106 4.43 7.99 -10.73
C HIS A 106 4.77 8.81 -11.98
N LEU A 107 5.66 9.79 -11.84
CA LEU A 107 6.19 10.58 -12.94
C LEU A 107 7.59 10.09 -13.28
N ALA A 108 7.76 9.58 -14.50
CA ALA A 108 9.01 9.03 -15.01
C ALA A 108 9.63 9.96 -16.06
N PRO A 109 10.91 10.32 -15.95
CA PRO A 109 11.63 11.01 -17.02
C PRO A 109 11.78 10.09 -18.25
N GLY A 110 11.27 10.53 -19.40
CA GLY A 110 11.26 9.77 -20.64
C GLY A 110 9.91 9.77 -21.35
N LEU A 111 9.92 9.40 -22.63
CA LEU A 111 8.72 9.23 -23.46
C LEU A 111 8.38 7.74 -23.52
N PHE A 112 7.40 7.32 -22.73
CA PHE A 112 6.97 5.94 -22.63
C PHE A 112 5.53 5.84 -23.15
N SER A 113 5.34 5.80 -24.47
CA SER A 113 4.02 5.54 -25.05
C SER A 113 3.56 4.10 -24.80
N SER A 114 2.28 3.81 -24.97
CA SER A 114 1.75 2.45 -24.83
C SER A 114 2.49 1.44 -25.71
N VAL A 115 2.76 1.83 -26.97
CA VAL A 115 3.50 1.04 -27.96
C VAL A 115 4.96 0.81 -27.56
N TYR A 116 5.57 1.75 -26.83
CA TYR A 116 6.93 1.57 -26.31
C TYR A 116 6.92 0.66 -25.09
N LEU A 117 6.00 0.92 -24.15
CA LEU A 117 5.82 0.12 -22.93
C LEU A 117 5.53 -1.35 -23.24
N SER A 118 4.75 -1.64 -24.29
CA SER A 118 4.42 -3.00 -24.71
C SER A 118 5.63 -3.79 -25.25
N LYS A 119 6.74 -3.12 -25.57
CA LYS A 119 7.97 -3.73 -26.08
C LYS A 119 9.04 -3.89 -25.00
N LEU A 120 8.81 -3.33 -23.81
CA LEU A 120 9.74 -3.47 -22.71
C LEU A 120 9.79 -4.91 -22.23
N THR A 121 10.95 -5.33 -21.73
CA THR A 121 11.08 -6.65 -21.11
C THR A 121 10.25 -6.68 -19.82
N PHE A 122 9.65 -7.83 -19.55
CA PHE A 122 8.90 -8.03 -18.30
C PHE A 122 9.80 -7.71 -17.10
N GLY A 123 9.30 -6.90 -16.17
CA GLY A 123 10.02 -6.50 -14.97
C GLY A 123 10.99 -5.33 -15.17
N THR A 124 10.95 -4.65 -16.33
CA THR A 124 11.74 -3.42 -16.56
C THR A 124 11.48 -2.41 -15.46
N LYS A 125 12.54 -1.83 -14.88
CA LYS A 125 12.43 -0.80 -13.85
C LYS A 125 12.63 0.58 -14.47
N LEU A 126 11.65 1.47 -14.27
CA LEU A 126 11.71 2.87 -14.70
C LEU A 126 11.96 3.76 -13.47
N GLU A 127 13.06 4.49 -13.48
CA GLU A 127 13.32 5.49 -12.44
C GLU A 127 12.31 6.64 -12.53
N THR A 128 11.88 7.13 -11.37
CA THR A 128 10.87 8.17 -11.24
C THR A 128 11.50 9.52 -10.92
N SER A 129 10.70 10.57 -10.83
CA SER A 129 11.17 11.87 -10.36
C SER A 129 11.53 11.89 -8.87
N SER A 130 11.25 10.80 -8.14
CA SER A 130 11.73 10.55 -6.79
C SER A 130 13.00 9.68 -6.86
N PRO A 131 14.19 10.23 -6.54
CA PRO A 131 15.45 9.49 -6.64
C PRO A 131 15.43 8.17 -5.87
N GLY A 132 15.91 7.10 -6.51
CA GLY A 132 15.92 5.75 -5.93
C GLY A 132 14.57 5.07 -5.84
N ARG A 133 13.49 5.67 -6.36
CA ARG A 133 12.17 5.05 -6.50
C ARG A 133 11.92 4.66 -7.95
N CYS A 134 11.65 3.38 -8.21
CA CYS A 134 11.44 2.84 -9.54
C CYS A 134 10.07 2.17 -9.68
N LEU A 135 9.39 2.44 -10.79
CA LEU A 135 8.19 1.71 -11.23
C LEU A 135 8.61 0.43 -11.95
N THR A 136 7.91 -0.68 -11.69
CA THR A 136 8.16 -1.94 -12.39
C THR A 136 7.12 -2.13 -13.51
N ILE A 137 7.56 -2.26 -14.74
CA ILE A 137 6.70 -2.48 -15.91
C ILE A 137 6.58 -3.98 -16.18
N THR A 138 5.35 -4.45 -16.29
CA THR A 138 5.04 -5.81 -16.74
C THR A 138 3.96 -5.78 -17.81
N SER A 139 3.84 -6.86 -18.58
CA SER A 139 2.83 -6.96 -19.63
C SER A 139 2.31 -8.38 -19.74
N THR A 140 1.07 -8.56 -20.21
CA THR A 140 0.62 -9.88 -20.69
C THR A 140 1.23 -10.17 -22.05
N SER A 141 1.35 -11.44 -22.40
CA SER A 141 1.63 -11.81 -23.79
C SER A 141 0.44 -11.48 -24.68
N ALA A 142 0.69 -11.11 -25.93
CA ALA A 142 -0.36 -11.06 -26.95
C ALA A 142 -0.90 -12.49 -27.15
N VAL A 143 -2.04 -12.80 -26.53
CA VAL A 143 -2.72 -14.07 -26.81
C VAL A 143 -3.07 -14.07 -28.29
N SER A 144 -2.37 -14.91 -29.06
CA SER A 144 -2.79 -15.24 -30.41
C SER A 144 -4.21 -15.78 -30.30
N LYS A 145 -5.18 -15.02 -30.82
CA LYS A 145 -6.57 -15.44 -30.93
C LYS A 145 -6.60 -16.82 -31.59
N SER A 146 -6.73 -17.86 -30.77
CA SER A 146 -7.15 -19.17 -31.25
C SER A 146 -8.53 -18.97 -31.87
N ASN A 147 -8.64 -19.30 -33.15
CA ASN A 147 -9.83 -19.14 -33.98
C ASN A 147 -11.04 -19.82 -33.31
N ASN A 148 -11.81 -19.10 -32.47
CA ASN A 148 -13.20 -19.40 -32.07
C ASN A 148 -13.69 -18.46 -30.96
N SER A 149 -13.67 -17.14 -31.16
CA SER A 149 -14.55 -16.25 -30.39
C SER A 149 -15.46 -15.46 -31.34
N VAL A 150 -16.72 -15.89 -31.32
CA VAL A 150 -17.87 -15.14 -31.80
C VAL A 150 -17.78 -13.72 -31.24
N GLY A 151 -17.90 -12.72 -32.13
CA GLY A 151 -17.67 -11.32 -31.82
C GLY A 151 -18.47 -10.81 -30.61
N SER A 152 -17.76 -10.46 -29.55
CA SER A 152 -18.21 -9.40 -28.65
C SER A 152 -17.87 -8.06 -29.32
N ASN A 153 -18.90 -7.35 -29.75
CA ASN A 153 -18.80 -6.00 -30.31
C ASN A 153 -18.58 -5.00 -29.18
N ASP A 154 -17.44 -5.07 -28.49
CA ASP A 154 -17.05 -4.06 -27.50
C ASP A 154 -16.16 -3.01 -28.19
N PRO A 155 -16.60 -1.75 -28.32
CA PRO A 155 -15.97 -0.75 -29.18
C PRO A 155 -14.63 -0.19 -28.65
N ASP A 156 -14.21 -0.57 -27.43
CA ASP A 156 -13.01 -0.07 -26.74
C ASP A 156 -11.84 -1.07 -26.68
N HIS A 157 -11.88 -2.17 -27.45
CA HIS A 157 -10.86 -3.22 -27.33
C HIS A 157 -9.62 -2.97 -28.23
N ASP A 158 -8.48 -2.70 -27.59
CA ASP A 158 -7.15 -2.59 -28.22
C ASP A 158 -6.82 -3.82 -29.10
N PRO A 159 -6.46 -3.64 -30.38
CA PRO A 159 -6.24 -4.73 -31.34
C PRO A 159 -5.06 -5.67 -31.00
N SER A 160 -4.19 -5.32 -30.06
CA SER A 160 -3.01 -6.12 -29.68
C SER A 160 -3.27 -7.18 -28.61
N GLY A 161 -4.32 -7.01 -27.79
CA GLY A 161 -4.62 -7.89 -26.66
C GLY A 161 -3.56 -7.89 -25.54
N ILE A 162 -2.55 -7.01 -25.62
CA ILE A 162 -1.48 -6.86 -24.62
C ILE A 162 -1.96 -5.90 -23.54
N LYS A 163 -2.09 -6.38 -22.31
CA LYS A 163 -2.33 -5.55 -21.13
C LYS A 163 -1.00 -5.18 -20.51
N ILE A 164 -0.81 -3.90 -20.19
CA ILE A 164 0.41 -3.39 -19.58
C ILE A 164 0.09 -3.05 -18.12
N PHE A 165 1.02 -3.36 -17.21
CA PHE A 165 0.92 -3.04 -15.81
C PHE A 165 2.12 -2.24 -15.35
N VAL A 166 1.86 -1.33 -14.42
CA VAL A 166 2.83 -0.47 -13.75
C VAL A 166 2.70 -0.74 -12.26
N ASP A 167 3.77 -1.25 -11.66
CA ASP A 167 3.77 -1.71 -10.27
C ASP A 167 2.62 -2.69 -9.97
N GLY A 168 2.35 -3.59 -10.92
CA GLY A 168 1.28 -4.60 -10.82
C GLY A 168 -0.14 -4.09 -11.08
N ILE A 169 -0.32 -2.81 -11.39
CA ILE A 169 -1.63 -2.18 -11.66
C ILE A 169 -1.79 -1.96 -13.17
N GLU A 170 -2.93 -2.37 -13.72
CA GLU A 170 -3.20 -2.27 -15.15
C GLU A 170 -3.29 -0.80 -15.60
N ILE A 171 -2.65 -0.50 -16.72
CA ILE A 171 -2.88 0.76 -17.45
C ILE A 171 -4.25 0.65 -18.12
N THR A 172 -5.25 1.21 -17.45
CA THR A 172 -6.65 1.20 -17.90
C THR A 172 -6.91 2.13 -19.07
N GLN A 173 -6.18 3.24 -19.16
CA GLN A 173 -6.34 4.27 -20.20
C GLN A 173 -4.97 4.63 -20.78
N PRO A 174 -4.46 3.84 -21.74
CA PRO A 174 -3.16 4.09 -22.35
C PRO A 174 -3.19 5.36 -23.22
N ASP A 175 -2.08 6.12 -23.22
CA ASP A 175 -1.86 7.29 -24.07
C ASP A 175 -3.01 8.32 -24.07
N LEU A 176 -3.67 8.51 -22.92
CA LEU A 176 -4.79 9.45 -22.73
C LEU A 176 -4.43 10.89 -23.13
N PHE A 177 -3.15 11.24 -22.99
CA PHE A 177 -2.55 12.42 -23.60
C PHE A 177 -1.16 12.07 -24.13
N ASN A 178 -0.82 12.53 -25.33
CA ASN A 178 0.52 12.39 -25.90
C ASN A 178 0.77 13.50 -26.93
N ASP A 179 1.61 14.47 -26.58
CA ASP A 179 2.04 15.56 -27.48
C ASP A 179 3.52 15.44 -27.90
N GLY A 180 4.16 14.30 -27.62
CA GLY A 180 5.58 14.08 -27.86
C GLY A 180 6.51 14.68 -26.79
N GLN A 181 5.98 15.38 -25.77
CA GLN A 181 6.73 15.91 -24.63
C GLN A 181 6.19 15.42 -23.29
N ILE A 182 4.87 15.26 -23.19
CA ILE A 182 4.15 14.73 -22.05
C ILE A 182 3.32 13.55 -22.55
N VAL A 183 3.47 12.41 -21.89
CA VAL A 183 2.58 11.26 -22.05
C VAL A 183 1.84 11.03 -20.73
N ILE A 184 0.52 10.84 -20.79
CA ILE A 184 -0.31 10.53 -19.62
C ILE A 184 -1.01 9.20 -19.87
N HIS A 185 -0.79 8.25 -18.97
CA HIS A 185 -1.51 6.99 -18.89
C HIS A 185 -2.42 7.01 -17.67
N GLY A 186 -3.69 6.65 -17.81
CA GLY A 186 -4.60 6.50 -16.67
C GLY A 186 -4.48 5.10 -16.05
N ILE A 187 -4.24 5.07 -14.73
CA ILE A 187 -4.24 3.85 -13.92
C ILE A 187 -5.32 3.93 -12.84
N GLN A 188 -5.90 2.78 -12.49
CA GLN A 188 -6.92 2.68 -11.46
C GLN A 188 -6.57 1.56 -10.48
N GLY A 189 -6.68 1.87 -9.19
CA GLY A 189 -6.34 0.95 -8.10
C GLY A 189 -5.53 1.64 -7.00
N CYS A 190 -5.43 0.98 -5.84
CA CYS A 190 -4.66 1.52 -4.72
C CYS A 190 -3.17 1.27 -4.98
N VAL A 191 -2.43 2.33 -5.27
CA VAL A 191 -0.97 2.30 -5.39
C VAL A 191 -0.38 2.94 -4.14
N ALA A 192 0.21 2.14 -3.26
CA ALA A 192 0.93 2.73 -2.14
C ALA A 192 2.24 3.38 -2.61
N PRO A 193 2.84 4.27 -1.80
CA PRO A 193 4.09 4.89 -2.15
C PRO A 193 5.21 3.88 -2.39
N LEU A 194 5.99 4.03 -3.46
CA LEU A 194 7.07 3.13 -3.83
C LEU A 194 8.07 2.98 -2.68
N SER A 195 8.71 1.83 -2.48
CA SER A 195 9.77 1.63 -1.47
C SER A 195 11.09 2.36 -1.86
N PRO A 196 11.94 2.84 -0.92
CA PRO A 196 13.25 3.42 -1.22
C PRO A 196 14.22 2.41 -1.81
N ALA A 197 13.94 1.12 -1.66
CA ALA A 197 14.69 0.03 -2.26
C ALA A 197 14.09 -0.45 -3.59
N SER A 198 13.08 0.23 -4.14
CA SER A 198 12.40 -0.22 -5.36
C SER A 198 13.30 -0.24 -6.60
N CYS A 199 14.33 0.60 -6.69
CA CYS A 199 15.35 0.50 -7.75
C CYS A 199 16.43 -0.57 -7.46
N GLY A 200 16.53 -1.04 -6.22
CA GLY A 200 17.50 -2.03 -5.80
C GLY A 200 17.21 -3.42 -6.40
N GLN A 201 18.27 -4.14 -6.73
CA GLN A 201 18.18 -5.56 -7.04
C GLN A 201 18.16 -6.33 -5.72
N GLU A 202 16.98 -6.66 -5.21
CA GLU A 202 16.88 -7.57 -4.08
C GLU A 202 17.28 -8.99 -4.53
N SER A 203 18.32 -9.51 -3.89
CA SER A 203 18.69 -10.92 -3.91
C SER A 203 17.64 -11.72 -3.14
N PHE A 204 16.50 -11.99 -3.78
CA PHE A 204 15.71 -13.15 -3.40
C PHE A 204 16.52 -14.38 -3.81
N PRO A 205 16.66 -15.40 -2.95
CA PRO A 205 17.34 -16.63 -3.34
C PRO A 205 16.75 -17.10 -4.66
N SER A 206 17.60 -17.41 -5.64
CA SER A 206 17.22 -17.68 -7.02
C SER A 206 16.14 -18.76 -7.16
N ASP A 207 16.00 -19.63 -6.15
CA ASP A 207 14.95 -20.64 -6.04
C ASP A 207 13.50 -20.08 -5.95
N PHE A 208 13.33 -18.78 -5.66
CA PHE A 208 12.03 -18.10 -5.53
C PHE A 208 11.74 -17.09 -6.64
N SER A 209 12.63 -16.95 -7.61
CA SER A 209 12.36 -16.19 -8.82
C SER A 209 11.73 -17.15 -9.82
N PRO A 210 10.50 -16.90 -10.31
CA PRO A 210 10.07 -17.58 -11.51
C PRO A 210 11.06 -17.16 -12.59
N GLU A 211 11.86 -18.10 -13.09
CA GLU A 211 12.64 -17.93 -14.30
C GLU A 211 11.62 -17.66 -15.42
N ILE A 212 11.43 -16.38 -15.75
CA ILE A 212 10.54 -15.95 -16.83
C ILE A 212 11.31 -16.15 -18.13
N ASP A 213 11.52 -17.42 -18.49
CA ASP A 213 11.75 -17.77 -19.87
C ASP A 213 10.45 -17.44 -20.63
N ALA A 214 10.50 -16.35 -21.39
CA ALA A 214 9.41 -15.80 -22.20
C ALA A 214 8.95 -16.73 -23.35
N VAL A 215 9.18 -18.04 -23.23
CA VAL A 215 9.02 -19.04 -24.29
C VAL A 215 7.77 -19.91 -24.07
N ASN A 216 7.20 -19.97 -22.87
CA ASN A 216 5.98 -20.76 -22.61
C ASN A 216 4.87 -19.93 -21.96
N ASP A 217 3.84 -19.72 -22.78
CA ASP A 217 2.75 -18.73 -22.71
C ASP A 217 1.56 -19.25 -21.88
N ASP A 218 1.70 -19.28 -20.55
CA ASP A 218 0.59 -19.61 -19.64
C ASP A 218 0.13 -18.35 -18.87
N PRO A 219 -1.13 -17.90 -19.03
CA PRO A 219 -1.68 -16.77 -18.28
C PRO A 219 -1.59 -16.97 -16.76
N ASN A 220 -1.62 -18.22 -16.28
CA ASN A 220 -1.49 -18.53 -14.86
C ASN A 220 -0.07 -18.21 -14.34
N ARG A 221 0.97 -18.45 -15.15
CA ARG A 221 2.37 -18.12 -14.79
C ARG A 221 2.61 -16.61 -14.70
N GLN A 222 1.98 -15.82 -15.58
CA GLN A 222 2.10 -14.35 -15.54
C GLN A 222 1.40 -13.75 -14.32
N SER A 223 0.21 -14.25 -13.98
CA SER A 223 -0.49 -13.82 -12.76
C SER A 223 0.34 -14.13 -11.50
N THR A 224 1.01 -15.29 -11.48
CA THR A 224 1.94 -15.70 -10.42
C THR A 224 3.17 -14.79 -10.36
N ALA A 225 3.71 -14.36 -11.50
CA ALA A 225 4.84 -13.42 -11.56
C ALA A 225 4.46 -12.04 -11.02
N ILE A 226 3.28 -11.51 -11.39
CA ILE A 226 2.75 -10.25 -10.83
C ILE A 226 2.52 -10.38 -9.33
N MET A 227 1.90 -11.49 -8.87
CA MET A 227 1.74 -11.77 -7.45
C MET A 227 3.10 -11.82 -6.73
N GLY A 228 4.10 -12.46 -7.32
CA GLY A 228 5.46 -12.51 -6.80
C GLY A 228 6.07 -11.12 -6.64
N LEU A 229 5.93 -10.24 -7.64
CA LEU A 229 6.38 -8.84 -7.54
C LEU A 229 5.67 -8.09 -6.41
N MET A 230 4.34 -8.22 -6.33
CA MET A 230 3.54 -7.58 -5.27
C MET A 230 3.87 -8.12 -3.89
N LEU A 231 4.19 -9.40 -3.78
CA LEU A 231 4.60 -10.02 -2.53
C LEU A 231 5.96 -9.51 -2.05
N ARG A 232 6.92 -9.36 -2.96
CA ARG A 232 8.24 -8.78 -2.67
C ARG A 232 8.12 -7.32 -2.24
N ASP A 233 7.32 -6.55 -2.97
CA ASP A 233 7.01 -5.15 -2.64
C ASP A 233 6.36 -5.01 -1.26
N ALA A 234 5.34 -5.82 -0.95
CA ALA A 234 4.69 -5.80 0.36
C ALA A 234 5.66 -6.14 1.49
N ILE A 235 6.54 -7.13 1.29
CA ILE A 235 7.57 -7.52 2.27
C ILE A 235 8.52 -6.35 2.57
N LEU A 236 8.95 -5.61 1.55
CA LEU A 236 9.80 -4.42 1.74
C LEU A 236 9.09 -3.33 2.56
N ARG A 237 7.85 -3.00 2.20
CA ARG A 237 7.08 -1.97 2.89
C ARG A 237 6.77 -2.36 4.34
N LEU A 238 6.47 -3.64 4.59
CA LEU A 238 6.27 -4.15 5.95
C LEU A 238 7.49 -3.94 6.84
N GLN A 239 8.71 -4.06 6.31
CA GLN A 239 9.94 -3.81 7.08
C GLN A 239 10.07 -2.32 7.45
N GLU A 240 9.71 -1.42 6.53
CA GLU A 240 9.71 0.03 6.77
C GLU A 240 8.67 0.45 7.83
N GLU A 241 7.53 -0.23 7.89
CA GLU A 241 6.43 0.05 8.82
C GLU A 241 6.54 -0.67 10.18
N GLY A 242 7.63 -1.42 10.43
CA GLY A 242 7.85 -2.11 11.71
C GLY A 242 7.11 -3.45 11.87
N TYR A 243 6.90 -4.15 10.76
CA TYR A 243 6.32 -5.49 10.67
C TYR A 243 7.38 -6.51 10.18
N ASN A 244 8.61 -6.44 10.70
CA ASN A 244 9.72 -7.27 10.25
C ASN A 244 9.46 -8.76 10.46
N ILE A 245 8.76 -9.11 11.54
CA ILE A 245 8.45 -10.51 11.84
C ILE A 245 7.43 -11.08 10.84
N LEU A 246 6.41 -10.30 10.48
CA LEU A 246 5.49 -10.69 9.42
C LEU A 246 6.20 -10.75 8.07
N ALA A 247 7.05 -9.76 7.74
CA ALA A 247 7.82 -9.77 6.51
C ALA A 247 8.67 -11.05 6.39
N LEU A 248 9.30 -11.50 7.48
CA LEU A 248 10.03 -12.77 7.54
C LEU A 248 9.10 -13.97 7.36
N ALA A 249 7.94 -14.00 8.04
CA ALA A 249 6.98 -15.08 7.89
C ALA A 249 6.45 -15.19 6.44
N MET A 250 6.22 -14.05 5.77
CA MET A 250 5.82 -13.99 4.37
C MET A 250 6.92 -14.48 3.43
N ARG A 251 8.21 -14.17 3.72
CA ARG A 251 9.35 -14.74 2.99
C ARG A 251 9.40 -16.27 3.13
N VAL A 252 9.23 -16.81 4.34
CA VAL A 252 9.21 -18.26 4.58
C VAL A 252 8.03 -18.94 3.87
N LYS A 253 6.86 -18.28 3.83
CA LYS A 253 5.64 -18.78 3.19
C LYS A 253 5.51 -18.41 1.71
N TYR A 254 6.56 -17.86 1.10
CA TYR A 254 6.50 -17.33 -0.26
C TYR A 254 5.88 -18.30 -1.29
N PRO A 255 6.23 -19.61 -1.34
CA PRO A 255 5.64 -20.52 -2.32
C PRO A 255 4.12 -20.68 -2.19
N GLU A 256 3.61 -20.66 -0.96
CA GLU A 256 2.17 -20.75 -0.68
C GLU A 256 1.46 -19.44 -1.06
N LEU A 257 2.05 -18.29 -0.68
CA LEU A 257 1.45 -16.98 -0.89
C LEU A 257 1.52 -16.52 -2.35
N ALA A 258 2.58 -16.86 -3.07
CA ALA A 258 2.75 -16.52 -4.49
C ALA A 258 1.74 -17.26 -5.39
N GLY A 259 1.20 -18.39 -4.94
CA GLY A 259 0.15 -19.14 -5.65
C GLY A 259 -1.27 -18.57 -5.48
N LEU A 260 -1.44 -17.50 -4.69
CA LEU A 260 -2.74 -16.84 -4.52
C LEU A 260 -2.98 -15.80 -5.61
N ASN A 261 -4.25 -15.53 -5.94
CA ASN A 261 -4.60 -14.48 -6.91
C ASN A 261 -4.45 -13.07 -6.32
N ASN A 262 -4.71 -12.93 -5.02
CA ASN A 262 -4.55 -11.76 -4.18
C ASN A 262 -4.81 -12.18 -2.71
N MET A 263 -4.55 -11.32 -1.73
CA MET A 263 -4.82 -11.64 -0.32
C MET A 263 -4.99 -10.41 0.58
N THR A 264 -5.67 -10.62 1.70
CA THR A 264 -5.73 -9.67 2.82
C THR A 264 -5.08 -10.31 4.04
N VAL A 265 -4.20 -9.58 4.72
CA VAL A 265 -3.49 -10.05 5.92
C VAL A 265 -3.87 -9.19 7.10
N PHE A 266 -4.26 -9.80 8.22
CA PHE A 266 -4.41 -9.13 9.49
C PHE A 266 -3.15 -9.34 10.33
N ALA A 267 -2.44 -8.26 10.61
CA ALA A 267 -1.05 -8.30 11.04
C ALA A 267 -0.85 -7.66 12.40
N LEU A 268 0.10 -8.19 13.18
CA LEU A 268 0.64 -7.50 14.33
C LEU A 268 1.97 -6.86 13.94
N ASN A 269 2.22 -5.63 14.41
CA ASN A 269 3.55 -5.05 14.33
C ASN A 269 4.49 -5.72 15.34
N ASP A 270 5.80 -5.52 15.16
CA ASP A 270 6.82 -6.21 15.96
C ASP A 270 6.64 -5.91 17.45
N HIS A 271 6.28 -4.67 17.79
CA HIS A 271 6.01 -4.27 19.18
C HIS A 271 4.87 -5.09 19.80
N SER A 272 3.71 -5.20 19.14
CA SER A 272 2.56 -5.97 19.64
C SER A 272 2.89 -7.47 19.79
N ILE A 273 3.75 -8.01 18.92
CA ILE A 273 4.24 -9.39 19.04
C ILE A 273 5.06 -9.55 20.31
N PHE A 274 6.01 -8.64 20.57
CA PHE A 274 6.88 -8.70 21.74
C PHE A 274 6.18 -8.40 23.07
N THR A 275 5.02 -7.73 23.06
CA THR A 275 4.25 -7.42 24.28
C THR A 275 3.17 -8.45 24.61
N GLY A 276 3.28 -9.68 24.07
CA GLY A 276 2.36 -10.79 24.38
C GLY A 276 1.60 -11.36 23.18
N GLY A 277 1.81 -10.84 21.96
CA GLY A 277 1.21 -11.34 20.73
C GLY A 277 1.89 -12.58 20.12
N HIS A 278 2.70 -13.32 20.89
CA HIS A 278 3.56 -14.41 20.37
C HIS A 278 2.80 -15.53 19.65
N ALA A 279 1.53 -15.77 20.00
CA ALA A 279 0.67 -16.75 19.31
C ALA A 279 0.51 -16.45 17.81
N TYR A 280 0.73 -15.21 17.38
CA TYR A 280 0.72 -14.84 15.96
C TYR A 280 1.74 -15.63 15.14
N LEU A 281 2.92 -15.94 15.69
CA LEU A 281 4.04 -16.55 14.97
C LEU A 281 3.72 -17.95 14.44
N THR A 282 2.95 -18.72 15.21
CA THR A 282 2.55 -20.09 14.85
C THR A 282 1.31 -20.10 13.95
N ASP A 283 0.50 -19.04 13.99
CA ASP A 283 -0.83 -18.98 13.37
C ASP A 283 -0.97 -17.93 12.25
N VAL A 284 0.13 -17.50 11.63
CA VAL A 284 0.09 -16.50 10.54
C VAL A 284 -0.90 -16.89 9.44
N ARG A 285 -1.02 -18.19 9.10
CA ARG A 285 -1.98 -18.68 8.08
C ARG A 285 -3.43 -18.36 8.43
N PHE A 286 -3.81 -18.43 9.72
CA PHE A 286 -5.16 -18.11 10.17
C PHE A 286 -5.49 -16.62 10.00
N HIS A 287 -4.46 -15.78 9.94
CA HIS A 287 -4.60 -14.34 9.78
C HIS A 287 -4.59 -13.86 8.32
N VAL A 288 -4.50 -14.79 7.36
CA VAL A 288 -4.51 -14.48 5.93
C VAL A 288 -5.84 -14.91 5.31
N VAL A 289 -6.54 -13.98 4.66
CA VAL A 289 -7.71 -14.21 3.83
C VAL A 289 -7.24 -14.37 2.38
N PRO A 290 -7.26 -15.59 1.81
CA PRO A 290 -6.80 -15.82 0.45
C PRO A 290 -7.83 -15.35 -0.59
N ASN A 291 -7.33 -14.96 -1.76
CA ASN A 291 -8.11 -14.63 -2.95
C ASN A 291 -9.17 -13.52 -2.72
N ARG A 292 -8.89 -12.61 -1.79
CA ARG A 292 -9.71 -11.43 -1.56
C ARG A 292 -8.86 -10.24 -1.12
N ILE A 293 -9.06 -9.11 -1.80
CA ILE A 293 -8.62 -7.79 -1.33
C ILE A 293 -9.77 -7.16 -0.57
N LEU A 294 -9.48 -6.69 0.64
CA LEU A 294 -10.45 -6.04 1.52
C LEU A 294 -9.85 -4.73 2.02
N MET A 295 -9.89 -3.67 1.21
CA MET A 295 -9.44 -2.35 1.66
C MET A 295 -10.37 -1.79 2.75
N ARG A 296 -10.00 -0.66 3.37
CA ARG A 296 -10.85 0.06 4.32
C ARG A 296 -12.30 0.21 3.84
N SER A 297 -12.51 0.67 2.61
CA SER A 297 -13.85 0.82 2.03
C SER A 297 -14.61 -0.50 1.96
N ASP A 298 -13.92 -1.57 1.56
CA ASP A 298 -14.52 -2.89 1.42
C ASP A 298 -14.94 -3.41 2.80
N LEU A 299 -14.04 -3.39 3.78
CA LEU A 299 -14.32 -3.82 5.15
C LEU A 299 -15.45 -3.02 5.81
N MET A 300 -15.54 -1.71 5.53
CA MET A 300 -16.63 -0.87 6.02
C MET A 300 -17.97 -1.19 5.33
N SER A 301 -17.93 -1.64 4.09
CA SER A 301 -19.12 -2.02 3.32
C SER A 301 -19.66 -3.42 3.65
N LEU A 302 -18.82 -4.28 4.24
CA LEU A 302 -19.24 -5.62 4.63
C LEU A 302 -20.31 -5.56 5.72
N ARG A 303 -21.19 -6.56 5.73
CA ARG A 303 -22.19 -6.71 6.80
C ARG A 303 -21.58 -7.34 8.03
N GLN A 304 -22.08 -6.97 9.21
CA GLN A 304 -21.73 -7.66 10.43
C GLN A 304 -22.11 -9.14 10.30
N GLY A 305 -21.31 -10.02 10.89
CA GLY A 305 -21.45 -11.46 10.75
C GLY A 305 -20.91 -12.04 9.43
N THR A 306 -20.33 -11.22 8.55
CA THR A 306 -19.68 -11.73 7.32
C THR A 306 -18.56 -12.70 7.69
N VAL A 307 -18.64 -13.91 7.15
CA VAL A 307 -17.63 -14.96 7.33
C VAL A 307 -16.60 -14.88 6.22
N LEU A 308 -15.32 -14.89 6.58
CA LEU A 308 -14.16 -14.85 5.70
C LEU A 308 -13.35 -16.15 5.85
N SER A 309 -13.02 -16.80 4.75
CA SER A 309 -12.11 -17.95 4.75
C SER A 309 -10.68 -17.55 5.12
N THR A 310 -9.94 -18.48 5.73
CA THR A 310 -8.50 -18.32 5.99
C THR A 310 -7.67 -19.29 5.16
N LEU A 311 -6.33 -19.18 5.21
CA LEU A 311 -5.45 -20.23 4.65
C LEU A 311 -5.50 -21.55 5.45
N VAL A 312 -6.08 -21.55 6.65
CA VAL A 312 -6.31 -22.77 7.43
C VAL A 312 -7.67 -23.35 7.05
N GLN A 313 -7.67 -24.54 6.45
CA GLN A 313 -8.90 -25.19 5.99
C GLN A 313 -9.88 -25.39 7.15
N GLY A 314 -11.15 -25.01 6.92
CA GLY A 314 -12.23 -25.13 7.89
C GLY A 314 -12.20 -24.10 9.03
N GLN A 315 -11.25 -23.17 9.03
CA GLN A 315 -11.20 -22.07 9.98
C GLN A 315 -11.52 -20.74 9.31
N HIS A 316 -12.31 -19.93 10.00
CA HIS A 316 -12.89 -18.72 9.45
C HIS A 316 -12.69 -17.52 10.37
N LEU A 317 -12.58 -16.35 9.76
CA LEU A 317 -12.73 -15.08 10.44
C LEU A 317 -14.16 -14.59 10.28
N VAL A 318 -14.65 -13.86 11.27
CA VAL A 318 -15.99 -13.28 11.25
C VAL A 318 -15.86 -11.80 11.53
N LEU A 319 -16.52 -11.00 10.69
CA LEU A 319 -16.65 -9.57 10.92
C LEU A 319 -17.66 -9.34 12.06
N THR A 320 -17.17 -9.37 13.28
CA THR A 320 -17.99 -9.26 14.50
C THR A 320 -18.59 -7.88 14.73
N GLN A 321 -18.01 -6.83 14.16
CA GLN A 321 -18.57 -5.49 14.24
C GLN A 321 -18.17 -4.67 13.02
N THR A 322 -19.16 -4.06 12.38
CA THR A 322 -18.97 -3.09 11.29
C THR A 322 -18.96 -1.67 11.85
N GLY A 323 -18.38 -0.74 11.10
CA GLY A 323 -18.29 0.65 11.51
C GLY A 323 -19.64 1.36 11.54
N ALA A 324 -20.39 1.25 12.64
CA ALA A 324 -21.54 2.09 12.90
C ALA A 324 -21.08 3.45 13.48
N GLY A 325 -20.56 4.31 12.62
CA GLY A 325 -20.08 5.66 12.96
C GLY A 325 -18.71 6.02 12.36
N LEU A 326 -18.42 7.32 12.30
CA LEU A 326 -17.33 7.99 11.54
C LEU A 326 -15.87 7.62 11.91
N SER A 327 -15.60 6.51 12.61
CA SER A 327 -14.23 6.17 13.04
C SER A 327 -13.88 4.69 12.82
N SER A 328 -12.69 4.46 12.27
CA SER A 328 -12.08 3.15 12.06
C SER A 328 -12.00 2.29 13.35
N GLY A 329 -12.09 2.91 14.53
CA GLY A 329 -11.98 2.24 15.83
C GLY A 329 -13.14 1.30 16.20
N SER A 330 -14.22 1.27 15.41
CA SER A 330 -15.36 0.36 15.66
C SER A 330 -15.30 -0.96 14.89
N LEU A 331 -14.39 -1.12 13.92
CA LEU A 331 -14.31 -2.33 13.11
C LEU A 331 -13.63 -3.47 13.90
N ARG A 332 -14.29 -4.62 14.01
CA ARG A 332 -13.77 -5.78 14.74
C ARG A 332 -13.90 -7.07 13.96
N ILE A 333 -12.82 -7.84 13.92
CA ILE A 333 -12.78 -9.20 13.36
C ILE A 333 -12.45 -10.17 14.49
N ASN A 334 -13.25 -11.23 14.62
CA ASN A 334 -13.19 -12.16 15.75
C ASN A 334 -13.11 -11.43 17.10
N TYR A 335 -13.91 -10.37 17.28
CA TYR A 335 -13.95 -9.49 18.45
C TYR A 335 -12.68 -8.65 18.71
N VAL A 336 -11.64 -8.80 17.89
CA VAL A 336 -10.42 -8.00 17.97
C VAL A 336 -10.59 -6.70 17.16
N PRO A 337 -10.35 -5.53 17.77
CA PRO A 337 -10.36 -4.26 17.04
C PRO A 337 -9.19 -4.16 16.07
N ILE A 338 -9.48 -3.65 14.88
CA ILE A 338 -8.46 -3.32 13.90
C ILE A 338 -7.81 -1.99 14.32
N LYS A 339 -6.49 -2.02 14.53
CA LYS A 339 -5.69 -0.88 14.97
C LYS A 339 -5.59 0.17 13.87
N GLU A 340 -5.12 -0.24 12.69
CA GLU A 340 -4.90 0.62 11.53
C GLU A 340 -5.27 -0.14 10.26
N LEU A 341 -6.02 0.51 9.37
CA LEU A 341 -6.45 -0.08 8.10
C LEU A 341 -5.51 0.37 6.97
N ASP A 342 -5.19 -0.56 6.06
CA ASP A 342 -4.41 -0.34 4.84
C ASP A 342 -2.97 0.12 5.14
N VAL A 343 -2.32 -0.49 6.15
CA VAL A 343 -0.94 -0.16 6.53
C VAL A 343 0.03 -0.47 5.39
N VAL A 344 -0.19 -1.60 4.72
CA VAL A 344 0.46 -1.92 3.45
C VAL A 344 -0.63 -2.31 2.47
N CYS A 345 -0.59 -1.75 1.27
CA CYS A 345 -1.52 -2.11 0.21
C CYS A 345 -0.84 -1.96 -1.16
N ASN A 346 -1.08 -2.92 -2.03
CA ASN A 346 -0.75 -2.83 -3.45
C ASN A 346 -1.84 -3.54 -4.25
N ALA A 347 -1.62 -3.76 -5.55
CA ALA A 347 -2.61 -4.33 -6.45
C ALA A 347 -3.15 -5.71 -6.01
N LYS A 348 -2.38 -6.46 -5.20
CA LYS A 348 -2.64 -7.87 -4.89
C LYS A 348 -2.62 -8.20 -3.41
N ILE A 349 -2.13 -7.31 -2.56
CA ILE A 349 -1.98 -7.55 -1.13
C ILE A 349 -2.45 -6.34 -0.37
N VAL A 350 -3.29 -6.55 0.64
CA VAL A 350 -3.63 -5.54 1.65
C VAL A 350 -3.32 -6.09 3.03
N VAL A 351 -2.78 -5.24 3.90
CA VAL A 351 -2.43 -5.55 5.28
C VAL A 351 -3.08 -4.54 6.22
N HIS A 352 -3.80 -5.05 7.21
CA HIS A 352 -4.36 -4.25 8.30
C HIS A 352 -3.68 -4.61 9.62
N SER A 353 -3.46 -3.63 10.46
CA SER A 353 -2.85 -3.79 11.77
C SER A 353 -3.87 -4.20 12.84
N LEU A 354 -3.47 -5.09 13.73
CA LEU A 354 -4.23 -5.54 14.90
C LEU A 354 -3.48 -5.18 16.19
N TYR A 355 -4.23 -5.10 17.28
CA TYR A 355 -3.67 -5.03 18.63
C TYR A 355 -3.28 -6.40 19.18
N LEU A 356 -4.05 -7.44 18.86
CA LEU A 356 -3.92 -8.80 19.39
C LEU A 356 -4.08 -9.83 18.27
N PRO A 357 -3.50 -11.05 18.42
CA PRO A 357 -3.77 -12.14 17.49
C PRO A 357 -5.25 -12.48 17.47
N LEU A 358 -5.77 -12.85 16.30
CA LEU A 358 -7.16 -13.24 16.13
C LEU A 358 -7.41 -14.57 16.86
N PRO A 359 -8.43 -14.66 17.73
CA PRO A 359 -8.80 -15.91 18.34
C PRO A 359 -9.52 -16.82 17.35
N HIS A 360 -9.32 -18.12 17.51
CA HIS A 360 -10.12 -19.14 16.83
C HIS A 360 -11.53 -19.15 17.41
N LEU A 361 -12.55 -19.00 16.56
CA LEU A 361 -13.95 -19.07 16.98
C LEU A 361 -14.49 -20.49 16.80
N TYR A 362 -15.25 -20.97 17.78
CA TYR A 362 -15.98 -22.23 17.63
C TYR A 362 -17.24 -22.03 16.79
N LEU A 363 -17.77 -23.13 16.25
CA LEU A 363 -18.91 -23.09 15.31
C LEU A 363 -20.15 -22.37 15.89
N ALA A 364 -20.38 -22.49 17.19
CA ALA A 364 -21.47 -21.82 17.90
C ALA A 364 -21.28 -20.28 17.96
N ASP A 365 -20.05 -19.82 18.11
CA ASP A 365 -19.72 -18.40 18.16
C ASP A 365 -19.82 -17.75 16.77
N ILE A 366 -19.45 -18.50 15.73
CA ILE A 366 -19.61 -18.09 14.32
C ILE A 366 -21.10 -17.94 13.98
N ALA A 367 -21.92 -18.92 14.36
CA ALA A 367 -23.37 -18.86 14.16
C ALA A 367 -24.00 -17.67 14.89
N SER A 368 -23.59 -17.42 16.14
CA SER A 368 -24.09 -16.30 16.93
C SER A 368 -23.73 -14.94 16.33
N ALA A 369 -22.48 -14.78 15.87
CA ALA A 369 -22.02 -13.57 15.20
C ALA A 369 -22.71 -13.34 13.84
N ALA A 370 -23.07 -14.40 13.12
CA ALA A 370 -23.81 -14.31 11.86
C ALA A 370 -25.26 -13.86 12.06
N ILE A 371 -25.92 -14.34 13.13
CA ILE A 371 -27.31 -13.98 13.47
C ILE A 371 -27.41 -12.52 13.92
N LEU A 372 -26.43 -12.01 14.66
CA LEU A 372 -26.40 -10.61 15.09
C LEU A 372 -26.32 -9.61 13.91
N GLY A 373 -25.92 -10.08 12.72
CA GLY A 373 -25.77 -9.28 11.50
C GLY A 373 -27.00 -9.22 10.59
N THR A 374 -28.09 -9.95 10.91
CA THR A 374 -29.34 -9.84 10.15
C THR A 374 -30.17 -8.66 10.66
N PRO A 375 -30.56 -7.70 9.81
CA PRO A 375 -31.48 -6.65 10.22
C PRO A 375 -32.85 -7.29 10.47
N GLU A 376 -33.27 -7.34 11.74
CA GLU A 376 -34.62 -7.72 12.10
C GLU A 376 -35.61 -6.71 11.50
N GLY A 377 -36.24 -7.10 10.40
CA GLY A 377 -37.45 -6.46 9.92
C GLY A 377 -38.57 -6.71 10.92
N GLY A 378 -39.14 -5.64 11.47
CA GLY A 378 -40.24 -5.69 12.41
C GLY A 378 -41.42 -6.50 11.89
N GLY A 379 -41.91 -7.40 12.75
CA GLY A 379 -43.06 -8.26 12.50
C GLY A 379 -43.81 -8.54 13.79
N VAL A 380 -44.67 -7.58 14.13
CA VAL A 380 -45.93 -7.63 14.90
C VAL A 380 -46.30 -8.98 15.54
N LEU A 381 -46.58 -8.90 16.86
CA LEU A 381 -47.27 -9.86 17.71
C LEU A 381 -48.50 -10.49 17.01
N ASP A 382 -48.61 -11.82 17.04
CA ASP A 382 -49.93 -12.42 17.16
C ASP A 382 -49.94 -13.68 18.03
N HIS A 383 -51.02 -13.79 18.78
CA HIS A 383 -51.34 -14.73 19.83
C HIS A 383 -51.79 -16.06 19.20
N GLY A 384 -51.20 -17.19 19.60
CA GLY A 384 -51.57 -18.49 19.03
C GLY A 384 -51.14 -19.68 19.88
N SER A 385 -51.95 -19.97 20.90
CA SER A 385 -51.85 -21.11 21.80
C SER A 385 -51.71 -22.46 21.07
N SER A 386 -50.67 -23.24 21.36
CA SER A 386 -50.76 -24.71 21.34
C SER A 386 -49.67 -25.34 22.20
N LYS A 387 -50.04 -26.49 22.76
CA LYS A 387 -49.60 -27.04 24.04
C LYS A 387 -49.03 -28.41 23.75
N THR A 388 -47.73 -28.64 23.99
CA THR A 388 -47.20 -30.00 24.17
C THR A 388 -45.85 -29.99 24.89
N ARG A 389 -45.84 -30.62 26.08
CA ARG A 389 -44.66 -30.99 26.89
C ARG A 389 -44.32 -32.47 26.59
N PRO A 390 -43.06 -32.90 26.64
CA PRO A 390 -42.51 -33.54 27.86
C PRO A 390 -41.10 -33.00 28.18
N ALA A 391 -40.76 -32.58 29.41
CA ALA A 391 -40.40 -33.37 30.60
C ALA A 391 -39.06 -34.12 30.49
N SER A 392 -37.98 -33.48 30.97
CA SER A 392 -36.93 -34.12 31.79
C SER A 392 -36.19 -33.05 32.59
N ALA A 393 -36.23 -33.20 33.90
CA ALA A 393 -35.62 -32.32 34.89
C ALA A 393 -34.13 -32.62 35.09
N ALA A 394 -33.34 -31.57 35.29
CA ALA A 394 -32.17 -31.59 36.16
C ALA A 394 -32.07 -30.20 36.80
N GLU A 395 -32.25 -30.18 38.11
CA GLU A 395 -32.26 -29.02 38.98
C GLU A 395 -30.86 -28.39 39.04
N PHE A 396 -30.79 -27.05 39.04
CA PHE A 396 -29.65 -26.32 39.57
C PHE A 396 -30.18 -25.29 40.56
N GLU A 397 -29.84 -25.51 41.83
CA GLU A 397 -30.24 -24.67 42.96
C GLU A 397 -29.73 -23.25 42.78
N THR A 398 -30.65 -22.31 43.01
CA THR A 398 -30.41 -20.88 43.07
C THR A 398 -30.11 -20.53 44.53
N CYS A 399 -28.90 -20.07 44.85
CA CYS A 399 -28.63 -19.48 46.16
C CYS A 399 -29.10 -18.03 46.19
N GLY A 400 -29.94 -17.73 47.18
CA GLY A 400 -30.51 -16.43 47.43
C GLY A 400 -29.64 -15.53 48.31
N ASP A 401 -30.01 -14.27 48.21
CA ASP A 401 -29.86 -13.09 49.06
C ASP A 401 -28.49 -12.46 49.37
N PRO A 402 -28.38 -11.12 49.17
CA PRO A 402 -27.22 -10.32 49.51
C PRO A 402 -27.41 -9.72 50.92
N ASN A 403 -26.76 -10.28 51.94
CA ASN A 403 -26.33 -9.58 53.16
C ASN A 403 -25.75 -10.59 54.15
N ALA A 404 -24.47 -10.91 53.98
CA ALA A 404 -23.67 -11.51 55.05
C ALA A 404 -22.20 -11.06 54.87
N VAL A 405 -21.77 -10.20 55.78
CA VAL A 405 -20.37 -9.88 56.05
C VAL A 405 -19.86 -10.98 56.98
N ASP A 406 -18.95 -11.85 56.52
CA ASP A 406 -17.76 -12.18 57.30
C ASP A 406 -16.70 -12.95 56.48
N THR A 407 -15.47 -12.80 56.93
CA THR A 407 -14.18 -13.21 56.38
C THR A 407 -13.92 -14.72 56.38
N SER A 408 -13.41 -15.27 55.26
CA SER A 408 -12.39 -16.34 55.25
C SER A 408 -11.99 -16.76 53.83
N GLU A 409 -10.71 -17.08 53.65
CA GLU A 409 -9.98 -17.39 52.42
C GLU A 409 -10.59 -18.49 51.53
N CYS A 410 -10.53 -18.29 50.20
CA CYS A 410 -10.72 -19.35 49.21
C CYS A 410 -9.35 -19.93 48.80
N PRO A 411 -9.10 -21.24 48.97
CA PRO A 411 -7.83 -21.86 48.61
C PRO A 411 -7.70 -22.12 47.10
N LEU A 412 -6.50 -21.84 46.57
CA LEU A 412 -6.05 -22.21 45.23
C LEU A 412 -5.97 -23.73 45.08
N ILE A 413 -6.64 -24.29 44.08
CA ILE A 413 -6.45 -25.68 43.65
C ILE A 413 -5.27 -25.72 42.65
N PRO A 414 -4.24 -26.56 42.87
CA PRO A 414 -3.11 -26.67 41.96
C PRO A 414 -3.45 -27.55 40.76
N VAL A 415 -3.19 -27.04 39.55
CA VAL A 415 -3.24 -27.84 38.31
C VAL A 415 -1.94 -28.63 38.17
N ALA A 416 -2.09 -29.94 38.02
CA ALA A 416 -1.03 -30.93 37.93
C ALA A 416 -0.16 -30.75 36.68
N ALA A 417 1.16 -30.87 36.86
CA ALA A 417 2.13 -31.02 35.79
C ALA A 417 2.16 -32.48 35.29
N PRO A 418 2.24 -32.74 33.98
CA PRO A 418 2.58 -34.05 33.47
C PRO A 418 4.10 -34.28 33.47
N THR A 419 4.49 -35.41 34.04
CA THR A 419 5.85 -35.95 34.13
C THR A 419 6.37 -36.55 32.83
N SER A 420 7.68 -36.39 32.66
CA SER A 420 8.69 -37.26 32.02
C SER A 420 8.61 -37.55 30.51
N TRP A 421 9.61 -37.03 29.79
CA TRP A 421 10.34 -37.78 28.77
C TRP A 421 11.82 -37.83 29.15
N THR A 422 12.33 -39.05 29.22
CA THR A 422 13.72 -39.42 29.52
C THR A 422 14.68 -38.94 28.43
N GLY A 423 15.90 -38.62 28.86
CA GLY A 423 16.94 -38.00 28.06
C GLY A 423 17.45 -38.82 26.88
N ILE A 424 18.02 -38.08 25.94
CA ILE A 424 18.98 -38.55 24.94
C ILE A 424 20.15 -37.57 25.02
N ASP A 425 21.32 -38.13 25.34
CA ASP A 425 22.64 -37.50 25.32
C ASP A 425 22.96 -36.91 23.94
N PHE A 426 23.56 -35.73 23.92
CA PHE A 426 24.37 -35.24 22.81
C PHE A 426 25.78 -34.98 23.36
N ASP A 427 26.67 -35.93 23.08
CA ASP A 427 28.12 -35.72 23.14
C ASP A 427 28.71 -36.01 21.74
N GLU A 428 29.81 -35.33 21.44
CA GLU A 428 30.63 -35.30 20.20
C GLU A 428 30.03 -34.59 18.96
N GLY A 429 30.70 -33.63 18.32
CA GLY A 429 32.07 -33.12 18.49
C GLY A 429 32.31 -31.90 17.59
N ILE A 430 33.28 -31.07 18.00
CA ILE A 430 33.90 -29.99 17.23
C ILE A 430 35.10 -30.57 16.48
#